data_AF-A0A942F2F0-F1
#
_entry.id   AF-A0A942F2F0-F1
#
_cell.length_a   1.000
_cell.length_b   1.000
_cell.length_c   1.000
_cell.angle_alpha   90.00
_cell.angle_beta   90.00
_cell.angle_gamma   90.00
#
_symmetry.space_group_name_H-M   'P 1'
#
loop_
_entity.id
_entity.type
_entity.pdbx_description
1 polymer ?
#
loop_
_entity_poly.entity_id
_entity_poly.type
_entity_poly.pdbx_seq_one_letter_code
_entity_poly.pdbx_strand_id
1 'polypeptide(L)'
;MKLILALGLILLLNCYSYGQDTLRLERKPEVILKSWYPEFKEFPNLKVGETKILFTIIPEFEKLSIRDNDINLVVDDSLVKIHETEKTNQYLITVNQTNSTCVEFEIWIDVGILTILLKENNKWIDIREIYPFKENRVMLQKVKLKIEN
;
A
#
# COMPACT_ATOMS: atom_id res chain seq x y z
N MET A 1 37.66 2.17 39.22
CA MET A 1 37.97 2.04 37.77
C MET A 1 37.18 0.94 37.06
N LYS A 2 37.07 -0.29 37.59
CA LYS A 2 36.36 -1.39 36.91
C LYS A 2 34.85 -1.15 36.66
N LEU A 3 34.17 -0.43 37.55
CA LEU A 3 32.73 -0.13 37.42
C LEU A 3 32.42 0.91 36.32
N ILE A 4 33.32 1.87 36.10
CA ILE A 4 33.17 2.92 35.08
C ILE A 4 33.35 2.33 33.68
N LEU A 5 34.28 1.38 33.54
CA LEU A 5 34.48 0.60 32.31
C LEU A 5 33.26 -0.25 31.96
N ALA A 6 32.61 -0.86 32.96
CA ALA A 6 31.38 -1.63 32.75
C ALA A 6 30.19 -0.74 32.34
N LEU A 7 30.05 0.45 32.94
CA LEU A 7 29.01 1.40 32.57
C LEU A 7 29.18 1.93 31.14
N GLY A 8 30.43 2.19 30.72
CA GLY A 8 30.74 2.60 29.35
C GLY A 8 30.39 1.54 28.31
N LEU A 9 30.59 0.25 28.63
CA LEU A 9 30.24 -0.86 27.75
C LEU A 9 28.72 -1.01 27.57
N ILE A 10 27.93 -0.75 28.62
CA ILE A 10 26.46 -0.82 28.60
C ILE A 10 25.86 0.35 27.79
N LEU A 11 26.45 1.54 27.87
CA LEU A 11 26.04 2.70 27.05
C LEU A 11 26.33 2.48 25.56
N LEU A 12 27.45 1.84 25.22
CA LEU A 12 27.81 1.51 23.83
C LEU A 12 26.88 0.46 23.20
N LEU A 13 26.37 -0.49 24.00
CA LEU A 13 25.40 -1.50 23.54
C LEU A 13 23.98 -0.94 23.32
N ASN A 14 23.65 0.24 23.84
CA ASN A 14 22.36 0.91 23.60
C ASN A 14 22.39 1.85 22.39
N CYS A 15 23.53 2.03 21.73
CA CYS A 15 23.63 2.69 20.44
C CYS A 15 23.44 1.68 19.29
N TYR A 16 22.45 0.80 19.40
CA TYR A 16 21.87 0.22 18.20
C TYR A 16 21.20 1.36 17.45
N SER A 17 21.97 1.96 16.55
CA SER A 17 21.50 2.86 15.52
C SER A 17 20.33 2.14 14.83
N TYR A 18 19.10 2.53 15.16
CA TYR A 18 17.96 2.28 14.29
C TYR A 18 18.28 3.03 13.00
N GLY A 19 18.96 2.36 12.07
CA GLY A 19 18.99 2.84 10.70
C GLY A 19 17.54 2.93 10.27
N GLN A 20 17.05 4.13 9.99
CA GLN A 20 15.80 4.25 9.25
C GLN A 20 16.06 3.55 7.92
N ASP A 21 15.42 2.38 7.74
CA ASP A 21 15.47 1.65 6.49
C ASP A 21 14.98 2.58 5.39
N THR A 22 15.91 3.05 4.58
CA THR A 22 15.65 4.00 3.50
C THR A 22 15.46 3.19 2.22
N LEU A 23 14.23 3.17 1.74
CA LEU A 23 13.89 2.55 0.46
C LEU A 23 14.04 3.57 -0.66
N ARG A 24 14.54 3.11 -1.81
CA ARG A 24 14.77 3.95 -2.99
C ARG A 24 14.00 3.41 -4.19
N LEU A 25 13.12 4.24 -4.72
CA LEU A 25 12.32 3.98 -5.92
C LEU A 25 12.89 4.79 -7.08
N GLU A 26 13.41 4.13 -8.10
CA GLU A 26 13.96 4.79 -9.29
C GLU A 26 12.87 5.44 -10.16
N ARG A 27 11.61 5.03 -10.00
CA ARG A 27 10.45 5.55 -10.73
C ARG A 27 9.19 5.49 -9.86
N LYS A 28 8.15 6.22 -10.27
CA LYS A 28 6.84 6.17 -9.60
C LYS A 28 6.31 4.74 -9.62
N PRO A 29 5.86 4.21 -8.46
CA PRO A 29 5.29 2.87 -8.40
C PRO A 29 4.01 2.82 -9.22
N GLU A 30 3.86 1.76 -10.02
CA GLU A 30 2.66 1.52 -10.81
C GLU A 30 1.74 0.56 -10.06
N VAL A 31 0.51 1.00 -9.75
CA VAL A 31 -0.47 0.14 -9.06
C VAL A 31 -1.34 -0.56 -10.08
N ILE A 32 -1.30 -1.89 -10.07
CA ILE A 32 -2.07 -2.75 -10.96
C ILE A 32 -3.16 -3.47 -10.15
N LEU A 33 -4.42 -3.29 -10.51
CA LEU A 33 -5.56 -3.88 -9.82
C LEU A 33 -6.20 -5.00 -10.65
N LYS A 34 -6.10 -6.25 -10.21
CA LYS A 34 -6.51 -7.44 -10.99
C LYS A 34 -7.69 -8.17 -10.35
N SER A 35 -8.47 -8.89 -11.16
CA SER A 35 -9.53 -9.81 -10.71
C SER A 35 -9.27 -11.23 -11.20
N TRP A 36 -9.74 -12.24 -10.46
CA TRP A 36 -9.55 -13.66 -10.81
C TRP A 36 -10.79 -14.33 -11.46
N TYR A 37 -12.01 -13.81 -11.30
CA TYR A 37 -13.22 -14.53 -11.73
C TYR A 37 -14.08 -13.76 -12.76
N PRO A 38 -14.69 -14.43 -13.78
CA PRO A 38 -14.43 -15.81 -14.23
C PRO A 38 -13.12 -15.97 -15.04
N GLU A 39 -12.40 -14.87 -15.30
CA GLU A 39 -11.11 -14.85 -15.99
C GLU A 39 -10.23 -13.74 -15.37
N PHE A 40 -8.92 -13.84 -15.56
CA PHE A 40 -7.99 -12.80 -15.12
C PHE A 40 -8.19 -11.51 -15.91
N LYS A 41 -8.44 -10.39 -15.23
CA LYS A 41 -8.66 -9.08 -15.86
C LYS A 41 -7.92 -7.97 -15.11
N GLU A 42 -7.24 -7.08 -15.84
CA GLU A 42 -6.44 -5.99 -15.28
C GLU A 42 -7.22 -4.72 -14.90
N PHE A 43 -8.48 -4.61 -15.32
CA PHE A 43 -9.41 -3.57 -14.87
C PHE A 43 -10.82 -4.16 -14.89
N PRO A 44 -11.21 -4.89 -13.83
CA PRO A 44 -12.47 -5.60 -13.82
C PRO A 44 -13.65 -4.63 -13.66
N ASN A 45 -14.70 -4.85 -14.43
CA ASN A 45 -16.01 -4.28 -14.10
C ASN A 45 -16.55 -5.02 -12.87
N LEU A 46 -17.17 -4.28 -11.96
CA LEU A 46 -17.81 -4.82 -10.78
C LEU A 46 -19.31 -4.91 -11.04
N LYS A 47 -19.98 -5.97 -10.62
CA LYS A 47 -21.41 -6.14 -10.84
C LYS A 47 -22.17 -6.08 -9.54
N VAL A 48 -23.33 -5.43 -9.53
CA VAL A 48 -24.17 -5.30 -8.34
C VAL A 48 -24.56 -6.68 -7.80
N GLY A 49 -24.37 -6.89 -6.50
CA GLY A 49 -24.69 -8.14 -5.81
C GLY A 49 -23.71 -9.29 -6.05
N GLU A 50 -22.74 -9.15 -6.96
CA GLU A 50 -21.67 -10.13 -7.15
C GLU A 50 -20.48 -9.83 -6.24
N THR A 51 -19.89 -10.89 -5.69
CA THR A 51 -18.61 -10.79 -4.98
C THR A 51 -17.48 -11.11 -5.94
N LYS A 52 -16.50 -10.20 -6.06
CA LYS A 52 -15.30 -10.40 -6.86
C LYS A 52 -14.06 -10.37 -5.99
N ILE A 53 -13.10 -11.21 -6.36
CA ILE A 53 -11.77 -11.20 -5.77
C ILE A 53 -10.95 -10.16 -6.53
N LEU A 54 -10.53 -9.10 -5.86
CA LEU A 54 -9.55 -8.16 -6.36
C LEU A 54 -8.21 -8.38 -5.69
N PHE A 55 -7.12 -8.10 -6.39
CA PHE A 55 -5.81 -8.01 -5.77
C PHE A 55 -4.94 -6.93 -6.40
N THR A 56 -4.08 -6.36 -5.57
CA THR A 56 -3.20 -5.25 -5.95
C THR A 56 -1.77 -5.75 -6.12
N ILE A 57 -1.13 -5.34 -7.22
CA ILE A 57 0.28 -5.60 -7.50
C ILE A 57 0.98 -4.26 -7.70
N ILE A 58 2.15 -4.11 -7.06
CA ILE A 58 3.06 -2.99 -7.26
C ILE A 58 4.44 -3.57 -7.58
N PRO A 59 4.80 -3.73 -8.88
CA PRO A 59 6.01 -4.45 -9.27
C PRO A 59 7.30 -3.86 -8.68
N GLU A 60 7.34 -2.54 -8.48
CA GLU A 60 8.48 -1.85 -7.87
C GLU A 60 8.76 -2.31 -6.43
N PHE A 61 7.78 -2.90 -5.75
CA PHE A 61 7.89 -3.32 -4.35
C PHE A 61 8.32 -4.77 -4.16
N GLU A 62 8.28 -5.60 -5.22
CA GLU A 62 8.57 -7.05 -5.15
C GLU A 62 9.95 -7.37 -4.53
N LYS A 63 10.92 -6.47 -4.68
CA LYS A 63 12.30 -6.62 -4.19
C LYS A 63 12.64 -5.74 -2.99
N LEU A 64 11.65 -5.02 -2.46
CA LEU A 64 11.84 -4.09 -1.34
C LEU A 64 11.36 -4.74 -0.05
N SER A 65 11.82 -4.24 1.09
CA SER A 65 11.37 -4.67 2.40
C SER A 65 10.01 -4.05 2.80
N ILE A 66 9.13 -3.88 1.82
CA ILE A 66 7.73 -3.48 2.04
C ILE A 66 6.96 -4.78 2.24
N ARG A 67 6.23 -4.91 3.34
CA ARG A 67 5.42 -6.10 3.55
C ARG A 67 4.20 -5.98 2.67
N ASP A 68 3.75 -7.09 2.11
CA ASP A 68 2.54 -7.08 1.32
C ASP A 68 1.34 -6.56 2.14
N ASN A 69 1.30 -6.78 3.46
CA ASN A 69 0.24 -6.29 4.36
C ASN A 69 0.29 -4.76 4.58
N ASP A 70 1.35 -4.09 4.15
CA ASP A 70 1.48 -2.64 4.29
C ASP A 70 0.67 -1.91 3.20
N ILE A 71 0.11 -2.61 2.20
CA ILE A 71 -0.73 -2.02 1.17
C ILE A 71 -2.20 -2.28 1.49
N ASN A 72 -3.00 -1.22 1.57
CA ASN A 72 -4.44 -1.30 1.82
C ASN A 72 -5.24 -0.69 0.67
N LEU A 73 -6.28 -1.41 0.24
CA LEU A 73 -7.32 -0.90 -0.63
C LEU A 73 -8.42 -0.26 0.22
N VAL A 74 -8.67 1.02 0.02
CA VAL A 74 -9.69 1.81 0.73
C VAL A 74 -10.76 2.26 -0.25
N VAL A 75 -12.00 2.29 0.19
CA VAL A 75 -13.16 2.64 -0.65
C VAL A 75 -14.22 3.32 0.19
N ASP A 76 -15.19 3.96 -0.47
CA ASP A 76 -16.42 4.37 0.18
C ASP A 76 -17.26 3.14 0.59
N ASP A 77 -17.26 2.86 1.89
CA ASP A 77 -17.97 1.75 2.53
C ASP A 77 -19.49 1.72 2.22
N SER A 78 -20.07 2.83 1.76
CA SER A 78 -21.49 2.87 1.39
C SER A 78 -21.79 2.13 0.09
N LEU A 79 -20.87 2.17 -0.89
CA LEU A 79 -21.09 1.60 -2.23
C LEU A 79 -20.67 0.14 -2.34
N VAL A 80 -19.63 -0.25 -1.61
CA VAL A 80 -19.08 -1.60 -1.68
C VAL A 80 -18.71 -2.09 -0.29
N LYS A 81 -18.85 -3.38 -0.07
CA LYS A 81 -18.28 -4.07 1.08
C LYS A 81 -16.93 -4.62 0.67
N ILE A 82 -15.91 -4.34 1.47
CA ILE A 82 -14.55 -4.84 1.30
C ILE A 82 -14.18 -5.74 2.47
N HIS A 83 -13.67 -6.92 2.16
CA HIS A 83 -13.13 -7.84 3.15
C HIS A 83 -11.75 -8.30 2.70
N GLU A 84 -10.74 -8.08 3.54
CA GLU A 84 -9.40 -8.65 3.33
C GLU A 84 -9.46 -10.18 3.47
N THR A 85 -8.68 -10.87 2.64
CA THR A 85 -8.54 -12.33 2.72
C THR A 85 -7.28 -12.71 3.49
N GLU A 86 -7.10 -14.01 3.75
CA GLU A 86 -5.84 -14.55 4.29
C GLU A 86 -4.65 -14.35 3.34
N LYS A 87 -4.92 -14.14 2.05
CA LYS A 87 -3.90 -13.85 1.05
C LYS A 87 -3.63 -12.36 1.02
N THR A 88 -2.35 -12.02 0.94
CA THR A 88 -1.98 -10.62 0.97
C THR A 88 -2.40 -9.87 -0.27
N ASN A 89 -2.72 -8.59 -0.09
CA ASN A 89 -3.18 -7.70 -1.14
C ASN A 89 -4.40 -8.21 -1.90
N GLN A 90 -5.15 -9.14 -1.31
CA GLN A 90 -6.33 -9.75 -1.90
C GLN A 90 -7.57 -9.42 -1.07
N TYR A 91 -8.61 -8.98 -1.77
CA TYR A 91 -9.82 -8.42 -1.21
C TYR A 91 -11.05 -9.06 -1.86
N LEU A 92 -12.04 -9.43 -1.05
CA LEU A 92 -13.38 -9.74 -1.50
C LEU A 92 -14.18 -8.44 -1.56
N ILE A 93 -14.63 -8.09 -2.75
CA ILE A 93 -15.40 -6.88 -3.02
C ILE A 93 -16.81 -7.27 -3.42
N THR A 94 -17.80 -6.81 -2.67
CA THR A 94 -19.21 -6.96 -3.01
C THR A 94 -19.82 -5.59 -3.23
N VAL A 95 -20.38 -5.34 -4.41
CA VAL A 95 -21.05 -4.06 -4.69
C VAL A 95 -22.46 -4.10 -4.12
N ASN A 96 -22.79 -3.12 -3.25
CA ASN A 96 -24.13 -2.95 -2.70
C ASN A 96 -25.10 -2.50 -3.80
N GLN A 97 -26.41 -2.60 -3.55
CA GLN A 97 -27.39 -1.99 -4.46
C GLN A 97 -27.13 -0.49 -4.56
N THR A 98 -26.87 -0.01 -5.77
CA THR A 98 -26.55 1.39 -6.04
C THR A 98 -26.99 1.78 -7.44
N ASN A 99 -27.27 3.07 -7.63
CA ASN A 99 -27.48 3.67 -8.95
C ASN A 99 -26.18 4.25 -9.53
N SER A 100 -25.07 4.16 -8.80
CA SER A 100 -23.77 4.65 -9.26
C SER A 100 -23.25 3.78 -10.41
N THR A 101 -22.63 4.40 -11.41
CA THR A 101 -22.02 3.71 -12.55
C THR A 101 -20.55 3.38 -12.32
N CYS A 102 -20.00 3.81 -11.20
CA CYS A 102 -18.60 3.63 -10.84
C CYS A 102 -18.37 3.65 -9.33
N VAL A 103 -17.26 3.06 -8.92
CA VAL A 103 -16.70 3.17 -7.58
C VAL A 103 -15.23 3.56 -7.70
N GLU A 104 -14.75 4.37 -6.76
CA GLU A 104 -13.36 4.81 -6.70
C GLU A 104 -12.68 4.14 -5.50
N PHE A 105 -11.55 3.49 -5.78
CA PHE A 105 -10.69 2.87 -4.79
C PHE A 105 -9.43 3.70 -4.62
N GLU A 106 -9.00 3.87 -3.38
CA GLU A 106 -7.70 4.45 -3.05
C GLU A 106 -6.75 3.34 -2.60
N ILE A 107 -5.54 3.34 -3.14
CA ILE A 107 -4.49 2.40 -2.75
C ILE A 107 -3.51 3.15 -1.86
N TRP A 108 -3.45 2.73 -0.61
CA TRP A 108 -2.60 3.31 0.42
C TRP A 108 -1.47 2.33 0.76
N ILE A 109 -0.28 2.87 1.04
CA ILE A 109 0.82 2.13 1.65
C ILE A 109 1.09 2.69 3.05
N ASP A 110 1.17 1.83 4.05
CA ASP A 110 1.72 2.14 5.36
C ASP A 110 3.24 2.18 5.28
N VAL A 111 3.79 3.38 5.39
CA VAL A 111 5.23 3.60 5.36
C VAL A 111 5.85 3.51 6.76
N GLY A 112 5.05 3.39 7.83
CA GLY A 112 5.51 3.24 9.21
C GLY A 112 6.68 4.17 9.56
N ILE A 113 7.79 3.56 9.99
CA ILE A 113 9.07 4.24 10.28
C ILE A 113 10.02 4.35 9.09
N LEU A 114 9.63 3.80 7.93
CA LEU A 114 10.44 3.78 6.72
C LEU A 114 10.46 5.16 6.07
N THR A 115 11.64 5.50 5.54
CA THR A 115 11.80 6.63 4.62
C THR A 115 11.83 6.08 3.21
N ILE A 116 10.85 6.43 2.39
CA ILE A 116 10.79 6.00 0.99
C ILE A 116 11.15 7.21 0.13
N LEU A 117 12.25 7.11 -0.60
CA LEU A 117 12.72 8.14 -1.51
C LEU A 117 12.38 7.75 -2.95
N LEU A 118 11.74 8.66 -3.67
CA LEU A 118 11.45 8.55 -5.10
C LEU A 118 12.39 9.46 -5.89
N LYS A 119 12.93 8.93 -6.98
CA LYS A 119 13.77 9.69 -7.90
C LYS A 119 12.91 10.53 -8.85
N GLU A 120 13.00 11.84 -8.75
CA GLU A 120 12.43 12.79 -9.70
C GLU A 120 13.50 13.79 -10.16
N ASN A 121 13.63 14.00 -11.48
CA ASN A 121 14.60 14.96 -12.05
C ASN A 121 16.03 14.82 -11.49
N ASN A 122 16.51 13.57 -11.34
CA ASN A 122 17.80 13.20 -10.74
C ASN A 122 18.00 13.56 -9.26
N LYS A 123 16.93 13.88 -8.53
CA LYS A 123 16.94 14.10 -7.08
C LYS A 123 16.12 13.03 -6.37
N TRP A 124 16.56 12.65 -5.19
CA TRP A 124 15.81 11.78 -4.29
C TRP A 124 14.92 12.65 -3.41
N ILE A 125 13.62 12.42 -3.48
CA ILE A 125 12.60 13.20 -2.77
C ILE A 125 11.79 12.22 -1.92
N ASP A 126 11.43 12.59 -0.70
CA ASP A 126 10.56 11.76 0.14
C ASP A 126 9.19 11.59 -0.53
N ILE A 127 8.68 10.35 -0.57
CA ILE A 127 7.40 10.03 -1.18
C ILE A 127 6.23 10.83 -0.57
N ARG A 128 6.35 11.24 0.71
CA ARG A 128 5.35 12.04 1.44
C ARG A 128 5.28 13.49 0.93
N GLU A 129 6.30 13.97 0.23
CA GLU A 129 6.28 15.28 -0.44
C GLU A 129 5.57 15.23 -1.80
N ILE A 130 5.42 14.04 -2.37
CA ILE A 130 4.92 13.83 -3.74
C ILE A 130 3.46 13.38 -3.74
N TYR A 131 3.11 12.53 -2.79
CA TYR A 131 1.79 11.92 -2.70
C TYR A 131 1.01 12.45 -1.49
N PRO A 132 -0.33 12.49 -1.56
CA PRO A 132 -1.12 12.75 -0.37
C PRO A 132 -0.82 11.70 0.69
N PHE A 133 -0.58 12.15 1.92
CA PHE A 133 -0.33 11.27 3.05
C PHE A 133 -1.25 11.63 4.22
N LYS A 134 -1.55 10.61 5.03
CA LYS A 134 -2.31 10.75 6.27
C LYS A 134 -1.67 9.84 7.31
N GLU A 135 -1.28 10.43 8.44
CA GLU A 135 -0.55 9.72 9.49
C GLU A 135 0.71 9.05 8.91
N ASN A 136 0.82 7.73 8.99
CA ASN A 136 1.94 6.95 8.44
C ASN A 136 1.62 6.33 7.07
N ARG A 137 0.55 6.77 6.40
CA ARG A 137 0.11 6.18 5.13
C ARG A 137 0.23 7.15 3.98
N VAL A 138 0.63 6.64 2.83
CA VAL A 138 0.78 7.41 1.58
C VAL A 138 -0.16 6.83 0.53
N MET A 139 -0.98 7.67 -0.10
CA MET A 139 -1.89 7.26 -1.16
C MET A 139 -1.15 7.23 -2.49
N LEU A 140 -0.90 6.03 -3.02
CA LEU A 140 -0.16 5.86 -4.26
C LEU A 140 -1.01 6.15 -5.49
N GLN A 141 -2.27 5.72 -5.47
CA GLN A 141 -3.15 5.84 -6.63
C GLN A 141 -4.63 5.83 -6.24
N LYS A 142 -5.43 6.53 -7.04
CA LYS A 142 -6.89 6.35 -7.10
C LYS A 142 -7.25 5.61 -8.37
N VAL A 143 -8.04 4.54 -8.25
CA VAL A 143 -8.49 3.72 -9.37
C VAL A 143 -10.01 3.75 -9.42
N LYS A 144 -10.56 4.06 -10.58
CA LYS A 144 -12.01 4.09 -10.82
C LYS A 144 -12.43 2.85 -11.59
N LEU A 145 -13.30 2.05 -10.99
CA LEU A 145 -13.88 0.86 -11.63
C LEU A 145 -15.34 1.10 -12.00
N LYS A 146 -15.76 0.57 -13.15
CA LYS A 146 -17.14 0.66 -13.61
C LYS A 146 -18.00 -0.36 -12.84
N ILE A 147 -19.21 0.08 -12.46
CA ILE A 147 -20.27 -0.77 -11.94
C ILE A 147 -21.20 -1.14 -13.10
N GLU A 148 -21.42 -2.44 -13.26
CA GLU A 148 -22.43 -3.04 -14.12
C GLU A 148 -23.67 -3.34 -13.27
N ASN A 149 -24.79 -2.77 -13.68
CA ASN A 149 -26.10 -3.03 -13.09
C ASN A 149 -26.76 -4.25 -13.76
#